data_AF-A0A939FIW3-F1
#
_entry.id   AF-A0A939FIW3-F1
#
_cell.length_a   1.000
_cell.length_b   1.000
_cell.length_c   1.000
_cell.angle_alpha   90.00
_cell.angle_beta   90.00
_cell.angle_gamma   90.00
#
_symmetry.space_group_name_H-M   'P 1'
#
loop_
_entity.id
_entity.type
_entity.pdbx_description
1 polymer ?
#
loop_
_entity_poly.entity_id
_entity_poly.type
_entity_poly.pdbx_seq_one_letter_code
_entity_poly.pdbx_strand_id
1 'polypeptide(L)' 'MVAQPGLLIHVAHRGFPLSLVGGGGGALALWVDVPPPYVIPVVLMVALRVTVRRVRPRRTTA' A
#
# COMPACT_ATOMS: atom_id res chain seq x y z
N MET A 1 -3.08 -0.16 13.19
CA MET A 1 -2.37 -1.45 13.00
C MET A 1 -3.39 -2.55 13.21
N VAL A 2 -3.83 -3.25 12.16
CA VAL A 2 -4.72 -4.41 12.31
C VAL A 2 -3.83 -5.65 12.41
N ALA A 3 -3.69 -6.20 13.61
CA ALA A 3 -2.93 -7.40 13.84
C ALA A 3 -3.86 -8.61 13.65
N GLN A 4 -3.79 -9.25 12.48
CA GLN A 4 -4.37 -10.59 12.32
C GLN A 4 -3.37 -11.62 12.87
N PRO A 5 -3.79 -12.54 13.75
CA PRO A 5 -2.91 -13.59 14.26
C PRO A 5 -2.25 -14.37 13.12
N GLY A 6 -0.92 -14.38 13.09
CA GLY A 6 -0.14 -15.07 12.05
C GLY A 6 0.03 -14.32 10.72
N LEU A 7 -0.42 -13.06 10.61
CA LEU A 7 -0.16 -12.20 9.45
C LEU A 7 0.50 -10.89 9.90
N LEU A 8 1.71 -10.65 9.43
CA LEU A 8 2.44 -9.43 9.69
C LEU A 8 2.47 -8.58 8.41
N ILE A 9 1.72 -7.47 8.43
CA ILE A 9 1.66 -6.51 7.33
C ILE A 9 2.59 -5.35 7.67
N HIS A 10 3.70 -5.21 6.95
CA HIS A 10 4.53 -4.02 6.99
C HIS A 10 4.14 -3.09 5.85
N VAL A 11 3.83 -1.84 6.17
CA VAL A 11 3.58 -0.77 5.19
C VAL A 11 4.68 0.26 5.36
N ALA A 12 5.46 0.50 4.32
CA ALA A 12 6.50 1.51 4.30
C ALA A 12 6.28 2.45 3.10
N HIS A 13 6.45 3.76 3.31
CA HIS A 13 6.45 4.71 2.20
C HIS A 13 7.71 4.48 1.36
N ARG A 14 7.62 4.39 0.02
CA ARG A 14 8.78 4.22 -0.88
C ARG A 14 9.70 5.44 -0.95
N GLY A 15 9.48 6.45 -0.12
CA GLY A 15 10.26 7.69 -0.12
C GLY A 15 9.91 8.66 -1.26
N PHE A 16 8.80 8.44 -1.99
CA PHE A 16 8.36 9.41 -2.99
C PHE A 16 7.96 10.75 -2.34
N PRO A 17 8.23 11.89 -2.98
CA PRO A 17 7.66 13.16 -2.56
C PRO A 17 6.13 13.10 -2.64
N LEU A 18 5.41 13.57 -1.61
CA LEU A 18 3.94 13.58 -1.61
C LEU A 18 3.38 14.37 -2.81
N SER A 19 4.08 15.43 -3.22
CA SER A 19 3.76 16.22 -4.41
C SER A 19 3.83 15.40 -5.70
N LEU A 20 4.81 14.49 -5.82
CA LEU A 20 4.94 13.60 -6.97
C LEU A 20 3.79 12.59 -7.00
N VAL A 21 3.44 12.04 -5.84
CA VAL A 21 2.33 11.09 -5.68
C VAL A 21 0.99 11.77 -6.03
N GLY A 22 0.74 12.96 -5.50
CA GLY A 22 -0.47 13.74 -5.77
C GLY A 22 -0.55 14.22 -7.22
N GLY A 23 0.53 14.78 -7.75
CA GLY A 23 0.60 15.26 -9.14
C GLY A 23 0.46 14.11 -10.15
N GLY A 24 1.16 13.01 -9.94
CA GLY A 24 1.04 11.81 -10.78
C GLY A 24 -0.36 11.19 -10.71
N GLY A 25 -0.95 11.12 -9.52
CA GLY A 25 -2.33 10.66 -9.35
C GLY A 25 -3.36 11.55 -10.03
N GLY A 26 -3.20 12.87 -9.93
CA GLY A 26 -4.06 13.84 -10.61
C GLY A 26 -3.95 13.74 -12.13
N ALA A 27 -2.72 13.63 -12.65
CA ALA A 27 -2.49 13.44 -14.08
C ALA A 27 -3.11 12.12 -14.59
N LEU A 28 -2.98 11.04 -13.81
CA LEU A 28 -3.60 9.75 -14.15
C LEU A 28 -5.13 9.87 -14.19
N ALA A 29 -5.75 10.49 -13.19
CA ALA A 29 -7.20 10.68 -13.13
C ALA A 29 -7.74 11.43 -14.35
N LEU A 30 -7.04 12.49 -14.77
CA LEU A 30 -7.38 13.23 -15.98
C LEU A 30 -7.20 12.39 -17.26
N TRP A 31 -6.18 11.53 -17.30
CA TRP A 31 -5.89 10.72 -18.49
C TRP A 31 -6.91 9.61 -18.74
N VAL A 32 -7.38 8.94 -17.68
CA VAL A 32 -8.42 7.91 -17.79
C VAL A 32 -9.85 8.44 -17.66
N ASP A 33 -10.03 9.74 -17.41
CA ASP A 33 -11.34 10.37 -17.17
C ASP A 33 -12.13 9.69 -16.03
N VAL A 34 -11.42 9.36 -14.95
CA VAL A 34 -12.00 8.69 -13.77
C VAL A 34 -11.84 9.58 -12.54
N PRO A 35 -12.87 9.69 -11.68
CA PRO A 35 -12.77 10.54 -10.52
C PRO A 35 -11.70 10.04 -9.53
N PRO A 36 -11.10 10.95 -8.74
CA PRO A 36 -9.97 10.64 -7.85
C PRO A 36 -10.12 9.41 -6.95
N PRO A 37 -11.30 9.09 -6.37
CA PRO A 37 -11.47 7.94 -5.47
C PRO A 37 -11.02 6.59 -6.07
N TYR A 38 -11.12 6.42 -7.39
CA TYR A 38 -10.72 5.19 -8.07
C TYR A 38 -9.22 5.14 -8.38
N VAL A 39 -8.55 6.29 -8.43
CA VAL A 39 -7.13 6.41 -8.73
C VAL A 39 -6.27 6.35 -7.47
N ILE A 40 -6.82 6.81 -6.33
CA ILE A 40 -6.13 6.78 -5.03
C ILE A 40 -5.52 5.40 -4.72
N PRO A 41 -6.21 4.25 -4.85
CA PRO A 41 -5.64 2.94 -4.51
C PRO A 41 -4.41 2.60 -5.37
N VAL A 42 -4.46 2.93 -6.67
CA VAL A 42 -3.37 2.68 -7.62
C VAL A 42 -2.15 3.50 -7.26
N VAL A 43 -2.36 4.79 -7.01
CA VAL A 43 -1.31 5.73 -6.60
C VAL A 43 -0.70 5.31 -5.25
N LEU A 44 -1.54 4.84 -4.33
CA LEU A 44 -1.10 4.33 -3.03
C LEU A 44 -0.25 3.06 -3.18
N MET A 45 -0.60 2.15 -4.09
CA MET A 45 0.20 0.95 -4.41
C MET A 45 1.59 1.30 -4.98
N VAL A 46 1.68 2.40 -5.74
CA VAL A 46 2.97 2.89 -6.26
C VAL A 46 3.78 3.55 -5.15
N ALA A 47 3.14 4.36 -4.31
CA ALA A 47 3.78 5.11 -3.23
C ALA A 47 4.19 4.24 -2.04
N LEU A 48 3.45 3.16 -1.77
CA LEU A 48 3.66 2.28 -0.64
C LEU A 48 4.34 0.98 -1.05
N ARG A 49 5.25 0.52 -0.20
CA ARG A 49 5.74 -0.84 -0.20
C ARG A 49 4.98 -1.60 0.88
N VAL A 50 4.11 -2.51 0.46
CA VAL A 50 3.38 -3.41 1.35
C VAL A 50 4.06 -4.77 1.34
N THR A 51 4.61 -5.17 2.49
CA THR A 51 5.21 -6.49 2.68
C THR A 51 4.29 -7.30 3.58
N VAL A 52 3.72 -8.37 3.04
CA VAL A 52 2.87 -9.29 3.79
C VAL A 52 3.69 -10.52 4.13
N ARG A 53 3.93 -10.75 5.42
CA ARG A 53 4.67 -11.92 5.92
C ARG A 53 3.74 -12.79 6.76
N ARG A 54 3.50 -14.02 6.32
CA ARG A 54 2.78 -15.00 7.11
C ARG A 54 3.70 -15.52 8.21
N VAL A 55 3.37 -15.22 9.45
CA VAL A 55 4.06 -15.77 10.62
C VAL A 55 3.37 -17.08 10.95
N ARG A 56 3.97 -18.21 10.57
CA ARG A 56 3.51 -19.50 11.10
C ARG A 56 3.69 -19.46 12.62
N PRO A 57 2.66 -19.74 13.42
CA PRO A 57 2.88 -19.99 14.83
C PRO A 57 3.87 -21.14 14.92
N ARG A 58 5.00 -20.89 15.57
CA ARG A 58 5.99 -21.91 15.87
C ARG A 58 5.27 -22.92 16.76
N ARG A 59 4.92 -24.07 16.20
CA ARG A 59 4.38 -25.19 16.97
C ARG A 59 5.54 -25.66 17.84
N THR A 60 5.66 -25.11 19.04
CA THR A 60 6.53 -25.64 20.08
C THR A 60 5.94 -26.99 20.45
N THR A 61 6.43 -28.05 19.81
CA THR A 61 6.28 -29.41 20.31
C THR A 61 7.04 -29.45 21.63
N ALA A 62 6.28 -29.38 22.73
CA ALA A 62 6.68 -29.88 24.04
C ALA A 62 6.18 -31.32 24.15
#